data_AF-A0A6J6SE07-F1
#
_entry.id   AF-A0A6J6SE07-F1
#
_cell.length_a   1.000
_cell.length_b   1.000
_cell.length_c   1.000
_cell.angle_alpha   90.00
_cell.angle_beta   90.00
_cell.angle_gamma   90.00
#
_symmetry.space_group_name_H-M   'P 1'
#
loop_
_entity.id
_entity.type
_entity.pdbx_description
1 polymer ?
#
loop_
_entity_poly.entity_id
_entity_poly.type
_entity_poly.pdbx_seq_one_letter_code
_entity_poly.pdbx_strand_id
1 'polypeptide(L)'
;MHSPDQPEILRLLPEGTKVVDGEIAISGVRVSDLAAAFGTPSYIVDESALRQRIRDYREGLHRRWPNSRVYFASKAFPSTAAYRVMAD
;
A
#
# COMPACT_ATOMS: atom_id res chain seq x y z
N MET A 1 -14.84 -9.66 -1.58
CA MET A 1 -15.20 -11.09 -1.44
C MET A 1 -13.89 -11.86 -1.27
N HIS A 2 -13.62 -12.38 -0.08
CA HIS A 2 -12.39 -13.14 0.21
C HIS A 2 -12.56 -14.54 -0.41
N SER A 3 -11.68 -14.94 -1.34
CA SER A 3 -11.69 -16.30 -1.87
C SER A 3 -11.17 -17.24 -0.78
N PRO A 4 -11.85 -18.36 -0.46
CA PRO A 4 -11.50 -19.23 0.66
C PRO A 4 -10.09 -19.84 0.56
N ASP A 5 -9.46 -19.82 -0.61
CA ASP A 5 -8.11 -20.37 -0.86
C ASP A 5 -6.95 -19.42 -0.55
N GLN A 6 -7.23 -18.18 -0.13
CA GLN A 6 -6.19 -17.19 0.14
C GLN A 6 -5.77 -17.23 1.62
N PRO A 7 -4.46 -17.19 1.92
CA PRO A 7 -3.99 -17.16 3.31
C PRO A 7 -4.57 -15.97 4.07
N GLU A 8 -5.04 -16.21 5.31
CA GLU A 8 -5.62 -15.15 6.15
C GLU A 8 -4.66 -13.96 6.36
N ILE A 9 -3.34 -14.23 6.40
CA ILE A 9 -2.30 -13.21 6.59
C ILE A 9 -2.34 -12.12 5.51
N LEU A 10 -2.86 -12.41 4.31
CA LEU A 10 -2.95 -11.41 3.24
C LEU A 10 -3.80 -10.20 3.62
N ARG A 11 -4.71 -10.34 4.60
CA ARG A 11 -5.51 -9.21 5.11
C ARG A 11 -4.69 -8.10 5.79
N LEU A 12 -3.44 -8.40 6.16
CA LEU A 12 -2.51 -7.42 6.75
C LEU A 12 -1.69 -6.67 5.68
N LEU A 13 -1.70 -7.14 4.44
CA LEU A 13 -0.94 -6.59 3.33
C LEU A 13 -1.76 -5.55 2.55
N PRO A 14 -1.13 -4.78 1.64
CA PRO A 14 -1.85 -3.86 0.77
C PRO A 14 -3.05 -4.51 0.08
N GLU A 15 -4.15 -3.77 -0.03
CA GLU A 15 -5.35 -4.26 -0.69
C GLU A 15 -5.05 -4.68 -2.14
N GLY A 16 -5.56 -5.83 -2.55
CA GLY A 16 -5.24 -6.43 -3.86
C GLY A 16 -4.05 -7.38 -3.85
N THR A 17 -3.35 -7.56 -2.73
CA THR A 17 -2.35 -8.62 -2.57
C THR A 17 -3.01 -10.01 -2.65
N LYS A 18 -2.43 -10.91 -3.45
CA LYS A 18 -2.93 -12.27 -3.67
C LYS A 18 -1.77 -13.26 -3.74
N VAL A 19 -2.04 -14.52 -3.45
CA VAL A 19 -1.20 -15.65 -3.86
C VAL A 19 -1.68 -16.13 -5.23
N VAL A 20 -0.77 -16.16 -6.19
CA VAL A 20 -0.97 -16.63 -7.56
C VAL A 20 0.11 -17.66 -7.86
N ASP A 21 -0.27 -18.88 -8.22
CA ASP A 21 0.65 -20.00 -8.50
C ASP A 21 1.66 -20.28 -7.36
N GLY A 22 1.24 -20.07 -6.11
CA GLY A 22 2.10 -20.26 -4.93
C GLY A 22 3.00 -19.07 -4.59
N GLU A 23 2.94 -17.97 -5.34
CA GLU A 23 3.75 -16.76 -5.12
C GLU A 23 2.89 -15.56 -4.71
N ILE A 24 3.44 -14.68 -3.87
CA ILE A 24 2.78 -13.42 -3.51
C ILE A 24 2.90 -12.44 -4.68
N ALA A 25 1.76 -11.89 -5.10
CA ALA A 25 1.66 -10.79 -6.04
C ALA A 25 1.00 -9.57 -5.36
N ILE A 26 1.67 -8.41 -5.42
CA ILE A 26 1.18 -7.13 -4.90
C ILE A 26 0.76 -6.28 -6.10
N SER A 27 -0.51 -5.86 -6.14
CA SER A 27 -1.07 -5.13 -7.29
C SER A 27 -0.77 -5.77 -8.66
N GLY A 28 -0.77 -7.11 -8.71
CA GLY A 28 -0.53 -7.88 -9.93
C GLY A 28 0.95 -8.14 -10.27
N VAL A 29 1.90 -7.64 -9.49
CA VAL A 29 3.34 -7.87 -9.69
C VAL A 29 3.84 -8.91 -8.70
N ARG A 30 4.48 -9.98 -9.18
CA ARG A 30 5.05 -11.02 -8.31
C ARG A 30 6.23 -10.46 -7.51
N VAL A 31 6.29 -10.80 -6.23
CA VAL A 31 7.38 -10.35 -5.34
C VAL A 31 8.72 -10.97 -5.75
N SER A 32 8.71 -12.17 -6.31
CA SER A 32 9.87 -12.85 -6.90
C SER A 32 10.48 -12.05 -8.05
N ASP A 33 9.67 -11.51 -8.96
CA ASP A 33 10.12 -10.67 -10.07
C ASP A 33 10.79 -9.39 -9.55
N LEU A 34 10.22 -8.76 -8.52
CA LEU A 34 10.81 -7.59 -7.88
C LEU A 34 12.13 -7.92 -7.19
N ALA A 35 12.22 -9.07 -6.50
CA ALA A 35 13.44 -9.51 -5.85
C ALA A 35 14.56 -9.81 -6.88
N ALA A 36 14.20 -10.40 -8.02
CA ALA A 36 15.15 -10.64 -9.11
C ALA A 36 15.64 -9.33 -9.75
N ALA A 37 14.75 -8.35 -9.93
CA ALA A 37 15.08 -7.08 -10.56
C ALA A 37 15.86 -6.12 -9.65
N PHE A 38 15.55 -6.08 -8.35
CA PHE A 38 16.06 -5.07 -7.42
C PHE A 38 16.93 -5.63 -6.28
N GLY A 39 17.04 -6.95 -6.16
CA GLY A 39 17.81 -7.61 -5.11
C GLY A 39 17.11 -7.59 -3.75
N THR A 40 17.74 -8.26 -2.76
CA THR A 40 17.22 -8.37 -1.39
C THR A 40 18.31 -7.99 -0.36
N PRO A 41 17.95 -7.35 0.77
CA PRO A 41 16.59 -6.99 1.20
C PRO A 41 16.05 -5.73 0.50
N SER A 42 14.74 -5.68 0.25
CA SER A 42 14.05 -4.56 -0.41
C SER A 42 12.73 -4.21 0.28
N TYR A 43 12.41 -2.92 0.37
CA TYR A 43 11.06 -2.47 0.74
C TYR A 43 10.21 -2.29 -0.51
N ILE A 44 9.02 -2.90 -0.52
CA ILE A 44 8.04 -2.76 -1.59
C ILE A 44 6.91 -1.88 -1.06
N VAL A 45 6.62 -0.79 -1.77
CA VAL A 45 5.53 0.14 -1.45
C VAL A 45 4.52 0.09 -2.59
N ASP A 46 3.30 -0.33 -2.28
CA ASP A 46 2.18 -0.27 -3.22
C ASP A 46 1.61 1.16 -3.24
N GLU A 47 1.88 1.88 -4.32
CA GLU A 47 1.40 3.25 -4.51
C GLU A 47 -0.13 3.35 -4.56
N SER A 48 -0.80 2.38 -5.19
CA SER A 48 -2.27 2.39 -5.31
C SER A 48 -2.92 2.26 -3.94
N ALA A 49 -2.41 1.34 -3.11
CA ALA A 49 -2.88 1.19 -1.74
C ALA A 49 -2.53 2.41 -0.86
N LEU A 50 -1.36 3.02 -1.06
CA LEU A 50 -0.96 4.24 -0.37
C LEU A 50 -1.91 5.40 -0.69
N ARG A 51 -2.21 5.60 -1.98
CA ARG A 51 -3.17 6.63 -2.44
C ARG A 51 -4.58 6.37 -1.94
N GLN A 52 -5.02 5.11 -1.90
CA GLN A 52 -6.33 4.76 -1.32
C GLN A 52 -6.37 5.14 0.16
N ARG A 53 -5.33 4.81 0.93
CA ARG A 53 -5.26 5.17 2.35
C ARG A 53 -5.31 6.67 2.58
N ILE A 54 -4.63 7.46 1.75
CA ILE A 54 -4.69 8.94 1.80
C ILE A 54 -6.13 9.42 1.59
N ARG A 55 -6.84 8.89 0.57
CA ARG A 55 -8.24 9.23 0.30
C ARG A 55 -9.14 8.89 1.48
N ASP A 56 -8.98 7.70 2.06
CA ASP A 56 -9.80 7.25 3.20
C ASP A 56 -9.65 8.19 4.41
N TYR A 57 -8.42 8.61 4.73
CA TYR A 57 -8.18 9.58 5.81
C TYR A 57 -8.79 10.93 5.50
N ARG A 58 -8.63 11.44 4.27
CA ARG A 58 -9.18 12.75 3.87
C ARG A 58 -10.69 12.75 3.97
N GLU A 59 -11.35 11.75 3.41
CA GLU A 59 -12.80 11.63 3.44
C GLU A 59 -13.32 11.41 4.86
N GLY A 60 -12.72 10.48 5.62
CA GLY A 60 -13.14 10.18 6.99
C GLY A 60 -13.06 11.39 7.92
N LEU A 61 -11.95 12.14 7.85
CA LEU A 61 -11.77 13.37 8.63
C LEU A 61 -12.71 14.49 8.16
N HIS A 62 -12.84 14.69 6.85
CA HIS A 62 -13.70 15.73 6.29
C HIS A 62 -15.18 15.52 6.63
N ARG A 63 -15.68 14.29 6.55
CA ARG A 63 -17.06 13.92 6.94
C ARG A 63 -17.40 14.31 8.38
N ARG A 64 -16.43 14.24 9.30
CA ARG A 64 -16.64 14.55 10.72
C ARG A 64 -16.33 16.00 11.07
N TRP A 65 -15.34 16.59 10.39
CA TRP A 65 -14.83 17.95 10.59
C TRP A 65 -14.51 18.59 9.23
N PRO A 66 -15.40 19.43 8.67
CA PRO A 66 -15.24 19.98 7.32
C PRO A 66 -13.94 20.76 7.10
N ASN A 67 -13.43 21.43 8.15
CA ASN A 67 -12.19 22.23 8.11
C ASN A 67 -10.94 21.45 8.53
N SER A 68 -10.97 20.11 8.48
CA SER A 68 -9.82 19.28 8.82
C SER A 68 -8.77 19.24 7.71
N ARG A 69 -7.54 18.88 8.10
CA ARG A 69 -6.41 18.64 7.19
C ARG A 69 -5.74 17.32 7.54
N VAL A 70 -5.24 16.62 6.53
CA VAL A 70 -4.43 15.41 6.68
C VAL A 70 -2.97 15.78 6.42
N TYR A 71 -2.08 15.32 7.30
CA TYR A 71 -0.64 15.52 7.15
C TYR A 71 0.06 14.17 7.17
N PHE A 72 1.02 13.98 6.27
CA PHE A 72 1.91 12.84 6.32
C PHE A 72 3.01 13.07 7.35
N ALA A 73 3.08 12.21 8.37
CA ALA A 73 4.12 12.26 9.38
C ALA A 73 5.44 11.71 8.80
N SER A 74 6.26 12.60 8.24
CA SER A 74 7.53 12.30 7.57
C SER A 74 8.43 11.26 8.27
N LYS A 75 8.45 11.24 9.61
CA LYS A 75 9.21 10.27 10.41
C LYS A 75 8.83 8.80 10.17
N ALA A 76 7.66 8.52 9.62
CA ALA A 76 7.20 7.16 9.35
C ALA A 76 7.97 6.52 8.17
N PHE A 77 8.29 7.31 7.14
CA PHE A 77 9.04 6.85 5.97
C PHE A 77 9.60 8.04 5.19
N PRO A 78 10.84 8.48 5.47
CA PRO A 78 11.40 9.70 4.88
C PRO A 78 11.99 9.46 3.49
N SER A 79 11.13 9.15 2.53
CA SER A 79 11.48 8.86 1.14
C SER A 79 10.93 9.92 0.20
N THR A 80 11.77 10.44 -0.71
CA THR A 80 11.35 11.42 -1.73
C THR A 80 10.26 10.86 -2.65
N ALA A 81 10.30 9.57 -2.95
CA ALA A 81 9.26 8.90 -3.72
C ALA A 81 7.92 8.91 -2.96
N ALA A 82 7.94 8.62 -1.65
CA ALA A 82 6.74 8.68 -0.83
C ALA A 82 6.20 10.12 -0.70
N TYR A 83 7.08 11.11 -0.50
CA TYR A 83 6.64 12.51 -0.44
C TYR A 83 5.99 12.99 -1.72
N ARG A 84 6.47 12.53 -2.89
CA ARG A 84 5.82 12.84 -4.18
C ARG A 84 4.37 12.36 -4.19
N VAL A 85 4.13 11.10 -3.80
CA VAL A 85 2.78 10.55 -3.71
C VAL A 85 1.90 11.31 -2.71
N MET A 86 2.47 11.80 -1.61
CA MET A 86 1.74 12.56 -0.58
C MET A 86 1.42 14.00 -0.98
N ALA A 87 2.15 14.56 -1.96
CA ALA A 87 1.97 15.91 -2.45
C ALA A 87 0.89 16.01 -3.55
N ASP A 88 0.60 14.89 -4.21
CA ASP A 88 -0.48 14.74 -5.22
C ASP A 88 -1.88 14.62 -4.56
#